data_AF-A0A1B6L7Z4-F1
#
_entry.id   AF-A0A1B6L7Z4-F1
#
_cell.length_a   1.000
_cell.length_b   1.000
_cell.length_c   1.000
_cell.angle_alpha   90.00
_cell.angle_beta   90.00
_cell.angle_gamma   90.00
#
_symmetry.space_group_name_H-M   'P 1'
#
loop_
_entity.id
_entity.type
_entity.pdbx_description
1 polymer ?
#
loop_
_entity_poly.entity_id
_entity_poly.type
_entity_poly.pdbx_seq_one_letter_code
_entity_poly.pdbx_strand_id
1 'polypeptide(L)'
;YSKLVNSAQNRQRFIEHVLKFLLENDFDGLDLDWEYPKCWQVNCNMGPESDKEAFAAWVRELHAAFQPHGLLLSAAVSPSRTVIDAGYDVPVMSELLDWIAVMAYDYHGQWDKRTGHVAPMYAHPEDDDVTFN
;
A
#
# COMPACT_ATOMS: atom_id res chain seq x y z
N TYR A 1 -2.09 10.52 4.76
CA TYR A 1 -1.25 9.36 5.11
C TYR A 1 0.18 9.71 5.49
N SER A 2 1.00 10.35 4.65
CA SER A 2 2.40 10.67 5.00
C SER A 2 2.59 11.34 6.38
N LYS A 3 1.79 12.37 6.73
CA LYS A 3 1.82 13.01 8.08
C LYS A 3 1.44 12.08 9.24
N LEU A 4 0.61 11.07 8.98
CA LEU A 4 0.22 10.05 9.95
C LEU A 4 1.41 9.11 10.20
N VAL A 5 1.93 8.50 9.13
CA VAL A 5 2.99 7.48 9.27
C VAL A 5 4.31 8.06 9.76
N ASN A 6 4.68 9.30 9.38
CA ASN A 6 5.94 9.93 9.81
C ASN A 6 5.92 10.47 11.25
N SER A 7 4.86 10.22 12.03
CA SER A 7 4.78 10.61 13.44
C SER A 7 4.36 9.40 14.29
N ALA A 8 5.25 8.92 15.14
CA ALA A 8 4.96 7.81 16.05
C ALA A 8 3.74 8.09 16.94
N GLN A 9 3.58 9.34 17.39
CA GLN A 9 2.40 9.75 18.18
C GLN A 9 1.10 9.66 17.36
N ASN A 10 1.13 10.05 16.08
CA ASN A 10 -0.04 9.95 15.22
C ASN A 10 -0.38 8.50 14.91
N ARG A 11 0.62 7.66 14.63
CA ARG A 11 0.42 6.22 14.42
C ARG A 11 -0.21 5.55 15.64
N GLN A 12 0.34 5.78 16.83
CA GLN A 12 -0.20 5.24 18.07
C GLN A 12 -1.65 5.67 18.29
N ARG A 13 -1.95 6.96 18.13
CA ARG A 13 -3.32 7.48 18.26
C ARG A 13 -4.28 6.87 17.24
N PHE A 14 -3.83 6.64 16.01
CA PHE A 14 -4.63 5.95 15.00
C PHE A 14 -4.91 4.51 15.42
N ILE A 15 -3.91 3.77 15.86
CA ILE A 15 -4.02 2.35 16.24
C ILE A 15 -5.01 2.17 17.39
N GLU A 16 -4.92 3.01 18.44
CA GLU A 16 -5.85 2.98 19.57
C GLU A 16 -7.31 3.24 19.15
N HIS A 17 -7.51 4.08 18.13
CA HIS A 17 -8.84 4.40 17.63
C HIS A 17 -9.37 3.33 16.67
N VAL A 18 -8.56 2.88 15.71
CA VAL A 18 -8.98 1.90 14.70
C VAL A 18 -9.32 0.57 15.34
N LEU A 19 -8.58 0.16 16.37
CA LEU A 19 -8.87 -1.07 17.10
C LEU A 19 -10.29 -1.04 17.70
N LYS A 20 -10.67 0.08 18.34
CA LYS A 20 -12.03 0.26 18.86
C LYS A 20 -13.06 0.25 17.73
N PHE A 21 -12.78 0.99 16.66
CA PHE A 21 -13.67 1.06 15.51
C PHE A 21 -13.94 -0.33 14.90
N LEU A 22 -12.92 -1.16 14.73
CA LEU A 22 -13.07 -2.51 14.18
C LEU A 22 -13.92 -3.39 15.10
N LEU A 23 -13.61 -3.41 16.41
CA LEU A 23 -14.32 -4.24 17.39
C LEU A 23 -15.76 -3.78 17.62
N GLU A 24 -16.03 -2.47 17.59
CA GLU A 24 -17.39 -1.92 17.78
C GLU A 24 -18.30 -2.16 16.57
N ASN A 25 -17.72 -2.40 15.39
CA ASN A 25 -18.46 -2.61 14.15
C ASN A 25 -18.33 -4.04 13.61
N ASP A 26 -17.86 -4.98 14.44
CA ASP A 26 -17.72 -6.40 14.11
C ASP A 26 -16.94 -6.66 12.79
N PHE A 27 -15.89 -5.88 12.53
CA PHE A 27 -14.98 -6.15 11.42
C PHE A 27 -13.92 -7.18 11.81
N ASP A 28 -13.59 -8.07 10.86
CA ASP A 28 -12.55 -9.08 11.03
C ASP A 28 -11.12 -8.54 10.87
N GLY A 29 -10.94 -7.30 10.40
CA GLY A 29 -9.61 -6.73 10.15
C GLY A 29 -9.62 -5.38 9.44
N LEU A 30 -8.42 -4.92 9.06
CA LEU A 30 -8.20 -3.68 8.31
C LEU A 30 -7.43 -3.97 7.02
N ASP A 31 -7.89 -3.42 5.91
CA ASP A 31 -7.11 -3.33 4.67
C ASP A 31 -6.58 -1.91 4.48
N LEU A 32 -5.27 -1.80 4.25
CA LEU A 32 -4.59 -0.53 4.02
C LEU A 32 -4.52 -0.22 2.52
N ASP A 33 -5.28 0.78 2.09
CA ASP A 33 -5.31 1.25 0.70
C ASP A 33 -4.83 2.71 0.61
N TRP A 34 -3.54 2.92 0.90
CA TRP A 34 -2.89 4.21 0.65
C TRP A 34 -2.18 4.16 -0.69
N GLU A 35 -2.62 5.03 -1.62
CA GLU A 35 -2.04 5.15 -2.96
C GLU A 35 -1.16 6.41 -3.16
N TYR A 36 0.16 6.38 -2.97
CA TYR A 36 0.99 5.32 -2.39
C TYR A 36 1.99 5.94 -1.40
N PRO A 37 2.59 5.16 -0.47
CA PRO A 37 3.78 5.62 0.23
C PRO A 37 4.80 6.14 -0.77
N LYS A 38 5.40 7.31 -0.47
CA LYS A 38 6.33 8.05 -1.34
C LYS A 38 5.70 8.64 -2.63
N CYS A 39 4.98 7.83 -3.39
CA CYS A 39 4.39 8.18 -4.68
C CYS A 39 2.91 8.53 -4.56
N TRP A 40 2.61 9.69 -3.96
CA TRP A 40 1.23 10.12 -3.73
C TRP A 40 0.50 10.27 -5.07
N GLN A 41 -0.57 9.50 -5.27
CA GLN A 41 -1.28 9.39 -6.54
C GLN A 41 -0.31 9.19 -7.71
N VAL A 42 0.54 8.15 -7.60
CA VAL A 42 1.61 7.75 -8.53
C VAL A 42 2.73 8.76 -8.77
N ASN A 43 2.67 9.98 -8.21
CA ASN A 43 3.73 10.98 -8.37
C ASN A 43 4.81 10.82 -7.27
N CYS A 44 5.89 10.12 -7.61
CA CYS A 44 7.02 9.85 -6.70
C CYS A 44 7.84 11.09 -6.29
N ASN A 45 7.56 12.29 -6.82
CA ASN A 45 8.21 13.53 -6.38
C ASN A 45 7.49 14.22 -5.20
N MET A 46 6.30 13.73 -4.81
CA MET A 46 5.44 14.40 -3.83
C MET A 46 5.76 14.00 -2.38
N GLY A 47 5.98 12.72 -2.12
CA GLY A 47 6.27 12.22 -0.77
C GLY A 47 7.75 12.25 -0.41
N PRO A 48 8.08 12.29 0.90
CA PRO A 48 9.45 12.07 1.38
C PRO A 48 9.84 10.60 1.29
N GLU A 49 11.13 10.29 1.11
CA GLU A 49 11.66 8.90 1.14
C GLU A 49 11.27 8.15 2.41
N SER A 50 11.18 8.87 3.54
CA SER A 50 10.82 8.32 4.84
C SER A 50 9.42 7.71 4.89
N ASP A 51 8.56 7.96 3.91
CA ASP A 51 7.25 7.31 3.81
C ASP A 51 7.38 5.78 3.74
N LYS A 52 8.46 5.24 3.15
CA LYS A 52 8.69 3.78 3.06
C LYS A 52 8.90 3.16 4.44
N GLU A 53 9.91 3.61 5.18
CA GLU A 53 10.20 3.06 6.51
C GLU A 53 9.09 3.39 7.50
N ALA A 54 8.45 4.56 7.36
CA ALA A 54 7.34 4.97 8.21
C ALA A 54 6.08 4.11 7.99
N PHE A 55 5.76 3.77 6.74
CA PHE A 55 4.67 2.84 6.43
C PHE A 55 4.97 1.45 6.98
N ALA A 56 6.19 0.94 6.81
CA ALA A 56 6.63 -0.33 7.39
C ALA A 56 6.56 -0.35 8.94
N ALA A 57 6.93 0.76 9.59
CA ALA A 57 6.75 0.91 11.04
C ALA A 57 5.28 0.87 11.45
N TRP A 58 4.40 1.53 10.69
CA TRP A 58 2.96 1.50 10.95
C TRP A 58 2.36 0.10 10.79
N VAL A 59 2.76 -0.64 9.76
CA VAL A 59 2.35 -2.05 9.55
C VAL A 59 2.78 -2.91 10.74
N ARG A 60 4.02 -2.78 11.22
CA ARG A 60 4.49 -3.49 12.44
C ARG A 60 3.64 -3.19 13.67
N GLU A 61 3.33 -1.93 13.89
CA GLU A 61 2.57 -1.48 15.06
C GLU A 61 1.10 -1.94 14.98
N LEU A 62 0.48 -1.88 13.80
CA LEU A 62 -0.87 -2.41 13.56
C LEU A 62 -0.92 -3.93 13.76
N HIS A 63 0.01 -4.68 13.16
CA HIS A 63 0.10 -6.13 13.32
C HIS A 63 0.19 -6.50 14.80
N ALA A 64 1.12 -5.88 15.55
CA ALA A 64 1.29 -6.15 16.98
C ALA A 64 0.03 -5.82 17.80
N ALA A 65 -0.70 -4.76 17.45
CA ALA A 65 -1.94 -4.39 18.12
C ALA A 65 -3.11 -5.31 17.77
N PHE A 66 -3.11 -5.91 16.58
CA PHE A 66 -4.22 -6.74 16.07
C PHE A 66 -4.10 -8.20 16.52
N GLN A 67 -2.88 -8.72 16.67
CA GLN A 67 -2.60 -10.11 17.05
C GLN A 67 -3.39 -10.58 18.31
N PRO A 68 -3.45 -9.84 19.43
CA PRO A 68 -4.20 -10.27 20.62
C PRO A 68 -5.71 -10.38 20.40
N HIS A 69 -6.24 -9.74 19.36
CA HIS A 69 -7.65 -9.70 19.04
C HIS A 69 -8.03 -10.64 17.89
N GLY A 70 -7.05 -11.32 17.27
CA GLY A 70 -7.28 -12.18 16.11
C GLY A 70 -7.76 -11.42 14.87
N LEU A 71 -7.47 -10.12 14.77
CA LEU A 71 -7.84 -9.29 13.64
C LEU A 71 -6.85 -9.44 12.49
N LEU A 72 -7.36 -9.46 11.26
CA LEU A 72 -6.59 -9.51 10.02
C LEU A 72 -6.01 -8.13 9.66
N LEU A 73 -4.86 -8.14 9.01
CA LEU A 73 -4.24 -6.95 8.42
C LEU A 73 -3.76 -7.25 7.01
N SER A 74 -4.26 -6.49 6.04
CA SER A 74 -3.88 -6.60 4.63
C SER A 74 -3.58 -5.24 4.02
N ALA A 75 -3.06 -5.23 2.79
CA ALA A 75 -2.90 -4.00 2.02
C ALA A 75 -3.15 -4.23 0.53
N ALA A 76 -3.84 -3.27 -0.10
CA ALA A 76 -3.84 -3.09 -1.54
C ALA A 76 -2.55 -2.34 -1.97
N VAL A 77 -1.84 -2.86 -2.96
CA VAL A 77 -0.53 -2.33 -3.37
C VAL A 77 -0.43 -2.09 -4.87
N SER A 78 0.37 -1.07 -5.22
CA SER A 78 0.65 -0.72 -6.61
C SER A 78 1.28 -1.88 -7.39
N PRO A 79 0.93 -2.07 -8.67
CA PRO A 79 1.64 -2.96 -9.56
C PRO A 79 2.88 -2.31 -10.21
N SER A 80 3.04 -0.98 -10.08
CA SER A 80 4.15 -0.25 -10.72
C SER A 80 5.46 -0.51 -10.01
N ARG A 81 6.46 -1.01 -10.74
CA ARG A 81 7.82 -1.20 -10.21
C ARG A 81 8.39 0.07 -9.59
N THR A 82 8.21 1.23 -10.22
CA THR A 82 8.70 2.51 -9.70
C THR A 82 8.08 2.84 -8.34
N VAL A 83 6.77 2.61 -8.18
CA VAL A 83 6.07 2.84 -6.92
C VAL A 83 6.51 1.81 -5.87
N ILE A 84 6.66 0.55 -6.27
CA ILE A 84 7.13 -0.52 -5.38
C ILE A 84 8.51 -0.20 -4.82
N ASP A 85 9.47 0.09 -5.70
CA ASP A 85 10.86 0.38 -5.34
C ASP A 85 10.96 1.63 -4.43
N ALA A 86 10.06 2.59 -4.59
CA ALA A 86 10.06 3.84 -3.84
C ALA A 86 9.29 3.77 -2.51
N GLY A 87 8.20 2.99 -2.45
CA GLY A 87 7.20 3.07 -1.38
C GLY A 87 7.16 1.90 -0.40
N TYR A 88 7.64 0.71 -0.78
CA TYR A 88 7.44 -0.49 0.03
C TYR A 88 8.72 -1.08 0.60
N ASP A 89 8.68 -1.42 1.89
CA ASP A 89 9.60 -2.39 2.50
C ASP A 89 8.97 -3.78 2.35
N VAL A 90 9.18 -4.38 1.16
CA VAL A 90 8.50 -5.62 0.75
C VAL A 90 8.73 -6.79 1.74
N PRO A 91 9.96 -7.04 2.24
CA PRO A 91 10.18 -8.09 3.24
C PRO A 91 9.31 -7.92 4.49
N VAL A 92 9.21 -6.69 5.02
CA VAL A 92 8.43 -6.39 6.22
C VAL A 92 6.94 -6.57 5.97
N MET A 93 6.45 -6.06 4.84
CA MET A 93 5.05 -6.21 4.47
C MET A 93 4.68 -7.68 4.27
N SER A 94 5.53 -8.45 3.59
CA SER A 94 5.30 -9.87 3.33
C SER A 94 5.33 -10.74 4.60
N GLU A 95 6.06 -10.32 5.64
CA GLU A 95 6.13 -11.04 6.91
C GLU A 95 4.91 -10.79 7.79
N LEU A 96 4.31 -9.59 7.72
CA LEU A 96 3.36 -9.10 8.73
C LEU A 96 1.92 -8.97 8.24
N LEU A 97 1.70 -8.89 6.93
CA LEU A 97 0.35 -8.83 6.36
C LEU A 97 -0.16 -10.26 6.13
N ASP A 98 -1.43 -10.50 6.42
CA ASP A 98 -2.10 -11.78 6.14
C ASP A 98 -2.18 -12.03 4.62
N TRP A 99 -2.38 -10.97 3.84
CA TRP A 99 -2.18 -10.99 2.39
C TRP A 99 -1.83 -9.61 1.85
N ILE A 100 -1.27 -9.62 0.64
CA ILE A 100 -0.98 -8.43 -0.16
C ILE A 100 -1.84 -8.52 -1.43
N ALA A 101 -2.80 -7.62 -1.58
CA ALA A 101 -3.67 -7.53 -2.75
C ALA A 101 -3.00 -6.63 -3.81
N VAL A 102 -2.23 -7.24 -4.72
CA VAL A 102 -1.62 -6.49 -5.84
C VAL A 102 -2.72 -6.02 -6.78
N MET A 103 -2.82 -4.70 -6.97
CA MET A 103 -3.78 -4.06 -7.87
C MET A 103 -3.31 -4.19 -9.31
N ALA A 104 -3.26 -5.42 -9.84
CA ALA A 104 -2.78 -5.75 -11.19
C ALA A 104 -3.78 -5.32 -12.29
N TYR A 105 -4.10 -4.03 -12.31
CA TYR A 105 -4.97 -3.33 -13.25
C TYR A 105 -4.55 -1.86 -13.28
N ASP A 106 -5.24 -1.05 -14.10
CA ASP A 106 -4.91 0.37 -14.36
C ASP A 106 -3.47 0.59 -14.85
N TYR A 107 -2.92 -0.39 -15.58
CA TYR A 107 -1.64 -0.23 -16.27
C TYR A 107 -1.74 0.80 -17.40
N HIS A 108 -2.83 0.75 -18.15
CA HIS A 108 -3.10 1.72 -19.20
C HIS A 108 -4.46 2.38 -19.05
N GLY A 109 -4.53 3.64 -19.46
CA GLY A 109 -5.75 4.42 -19.38
C GLY A 109 -5.65 5.73 -20.16
N GLN A 110 -6.65 6.59 -19.99
CA GLN A 110 -6.74 7.85 -20.73
C GLN A 110 -5.58 8.84 -20.47
N TRP A 111 -4.77 8.62 -19.43
CA TRP A 111 -3.57 9.39 -19.15
C TRP A 111 -2.46 9.14 -20.19
N ASP A 112 -2.44 7.96 -20.83
CA ASP A 112 -1.43 7.59 -21.85
C ASP A 112 -1.63 8.29 -23.20
N LYS A 113 -2.81 8.90 -23.42
CA LYS A 113 -3.20 9.56 -24.69
C LYS A 113 -3.17 8.65 -25.92
N ARG A 114 -3.20 7.33 -25.70
CA ARG A 114 -3.32 6.26 -26.69
C ARG A 114 -4.09 5.09 -26.10
N THR A 115 -4.51 4.13 -26.92
CA THR A 115 -5.15 2.90 -26.44
C THR A 115 -4.11 1.94 -25.84
N GLY A 116 -4.45 1.30 -24.73
CA GLY A 116 -3.70 0.21 -24.10
C GLY A 116 -4.66 -0.67 -23.29
N HIS A 117 -4.22 -1.87 -22.92
CA HIS A 117 -5.06 -2.80 -22.16
C HIS A 117 -5.07 -2.45 -20.66
N VAL A 118 -6.22 -2.48 -19.99
CA VAL A 118 -6.29 -2.08 -18.56
C VAL A 118 -5.50 -3.01 -17.64
N ALA A 119 -5.48 -4.32 -17.94
CA ALA A 119 -4.84 -5.36 -17.15
C ALA A 119 -4.17 -6.43 -18.04
N PRO A 120 -3.07 -6.09 -18.75
CA PRO A 120 -2.31 -7.07 -19.53
C PRO A 120 -1.75 -8.18 -18.63
N MET A 121 -1.83 -9.44 -19.08
CA MET A 121 -1.37 -10.61 -18.32
C MET A 121 0.13 -10.90 -18.53
N TYR A 122 0.66 -10.54 -19.71
CA TYR A 122 2.03 -10.80 -20.11
C TYR A 122 2.57 -9.62 -20.91
N ALA A 123 3.89 -9.46 -20.90
CA ALA A 123 4.62 -8.51 -21.75
C ALA A 123 4.19 -8.58 -23.22
N HIS A 124 3.94 -7.40 -23.80
CA HIS A 124 3.64 -7.23 -25.21
C HIS A 124 4.75 -6.45 -25.92
N PRO A 125 5.24 -6.87 -27.10
CA PRO A 125 6.35 -6.19 -27.79
C PRO A 125 6.09 -4.74 -28.20
N GLU A 126 4.83 -4.33 -28.26
CA GLU A 126 4.41 -2.97 -28.65
C GLU A 126 4.13 -2.05 -27.44
N ASP A 127 4.39 -2.52 -26.21
CA ASP A 127 4.27 -1.69 -25.01
C ASP A 127 5.48 -0.77 -24.85
N ASP A 128 5.27 0.42 -24.29
CA ASP A 128 6.35 1.39 -24.07
C ASP A 128 7.24 0.97 -22.90
N ASP A 129 6.66 0.30 -21.91
CA ASP A 129 7.37 -0.29 -20.79
C ASP A 129 7.05 -1.79 -20.75
N VAL A 130 7.94 -2.58 -21.36
CA VAL A 130 7.89 -4.04 -21.39
C VAL A 130 8.00 -4.70 -20.01
N THR A 131 8.25 -3.92 -18.95
CA THR A 131 8.28 -4.37 -17.56
C THR A 131 7.10 -3.86 -16.74
N PHE A 132 6.22 -3.07 -17.35
CA PHE A 132 5.00 -2.63 -16.70
C PHE A 132 3.95 -3.75 -16.65
N ASN A 133 4.15 -4.89 -17.32
CA ASN A 133 3.26 -6.05 -17.30
C ASN A 133 3.99 -7.42 -17.33
#